data_AF-A0A256Z9P3-F1
#
_entry.id   AF-A0A256Z9P3-F1
#
_cell.length_a   1.000
_cell.length_b   1.000
_cell.length_c   1.000
_cell.angle_alpha   90.00
_cell.angle_beta   90.00
_cell.angle_gamma   90.00
#
_symmetry.space_group_name_H-M   'P 1'
#
loop_
_entity.id
_entity.type
_entity.pdbx_description
1 polymer ?
#
loop_
_entity_poly.entity_id
_entity_poly.type
_entity_poly.pdbx_seq_one_letter_code
_entity_poly.pdbx_strand_id
1 'polypeptide(L)'
;MENIECSISDKLIVDKEGYAIISTRSGRIKHSCEILNISKGDIEKAIITLLGVVTEHIMIIGIDLGKRIAYAVIADHTVIDVGYKDDYKELVSRINELKNKLKPKKVIVRIGMPLSKDLIDVLSSLTEELLRLNYDVYVVNEVKSSKEFEVPTTLLERSLKNIPRDLLRSDDVRAAIILALRGGVRIG
;
A
#
# COMPACT_ATOMS: atom_id res chain seq x y z
N MET A 1 34.53 10.92 9.69
CA MET A 1 33.32 10.50 8.97
C MET A 1 33.78 10.23 7.56
N GLU A 2 33.55 9.01 7.06
CA GLU A 2 33.79 8.69 5.66
C GLU A 2 33.10 9.76 4.79
N ASN A 3 33.81 10.20 3.74
CA ASN A 3 33.28 11.20 2.83
C ASN A 3 32.04 10.61 2.16
N ILE A 4 30.86 11.02 2.60
CA ILE A 4 29.62 10.77 1.86
C ILE A 4 29.80 11.48 0.52
N GLU A 5 30.08 10.70 -0.53
CA GLU A 5 30.11 11.18 -1.90
C GLU A 5 28.68 11.26 -2.41
N CYS A 6 28.31 12.43 -2.89
CA CYS A 6 26.96 12.71 -3.36
C CYS A 6 27.05 13.67 -4.55
N SER A 7 26.22 13.46 -5.56
CA SER A 7 26.13 14.29 -6.76
C SER A 7 24.81 15.07 -6.78
N ILE A 8 24.73 16.10 -7.64
CA ILE A 8 23.59 17.05 -7.68
C ILE A 8 22.27 16.32 -8.01
N SER A 9 22.35 15.18 -8.70
CA SER A 9 21.20 14.33 -9.01
C SER A 9 20.76 13.41 -7.86
N ASP A 10 21.58 13.28 -6.81
CA ASP A 10 21.31 12.38 -5.70
C ASP A 10 20.46 13.07 -4.63
N LYS A 11 19.65 12.24 -3.97
CA LYS A 11 18.76 12.67 -2.88
C LYS A 11 19.10 11.91 -1.62
N LEU A 12 19.48 12.63 -0.57
CA LEU A 12 19.88 12.05 0.70
C LEU A 12 18.73 12.13 1.70
N ILE A 13 18.18 10.98 2.06
CA ILE A 13 17.12 10.86 3.07
C ILE A 13 17.76 10.78 4.44
N VAL A 14 17.39 11.69 5.34
CA VAL A 14 17.88 11.70 6.71
C VAL A 14 16.75 12.00 7.68
N ASP A 15 16.89 11.52 8.91
CA ASP A 15 16.05 11.97 10.01
C ASP A 15 16.59 13.27 10.62
N LYS A 16 15.95 13.74 11.70
CA LYS A 16 16.37 14.97 12.40
C LYS A 16 17.81 14.92 12.90
N GLU A 17 18.27 13.76 13.37
CA GLU A 17 19.61 13.60 13.91
C GLU A 17 20.65 13.64 12.78
N GLY A 18 20.42 12.86 11.71
CA GLY A 18 21.25 12.88 10.51
C GLY A 18 21.32 14.26 9.87
N TYR A 19 20.19 14.98 9.81
CA TYR A 19 20.16 16.36 9.30
C TYR A 19 21.02 17.30 10.15
N ALA A 20 20.97 17.19 11.47
CA ALA A 20 21.76 18.03 12.38
C ALA A 20 23.26 17.79 12.19
N ILE A 21 23.68 16.52 12.03
CA ILE A 21 25.07 16.14 11.79
C ILE A 21 25.57 16.72 10.45
N ILE A 22 24.83 16.52 9.37
CA ILE A 22 25.20 17.05 8.05
C ILE A 22 25.21 18.58 8.08
N SER A 23 24.25 19.17 8.81
CA SER A 23 24.10 20.62 8.88
C SER A 23 25.26 21.33 9.56
N THR A 24 25.88 20.69 10.54
CA THR A 24 27.00 21.24 11.30
C THR A 24 28.36 20.90 10.70
N ARG A 25 28.49 19.76 10.00
CA ARG A 25 29.82 19.21 9.65
C ARG A 25 30.12 19.12 8.16
N SER A 26 29.16 19.39 7.28
CA SER A 26 29.33 19.06 5.85
C SER A 26 28.68 20.08 4.90
N GLY A 27 29.25 21.28 4.84
CA GLY A 27 28.85 22.30 3.86
C GLY A 27 28.93 21.81 2.41
N ARG A 28 29.89 20.91 2.09
CA ARG A 28 30.03 20.30 0.76
C ARG A 28 28.82 19.45 0.37
N ILE A 29 28.30 18.63 1.28
CA ILE A 29 27.12 17.77 1.04
C ILE A 29 25.88 18.63 0.75
N LYS A 30 25.68 19.73 1.48
CA LYS A 30 24.55 20.67 1.24
C LYS A 30 24.52 21.26 -0.17
N HIS A 31 25.69 21.48 -0.77
CA HIS A 31 25.79 22.01 -2.12
C HIS A 31 25.83 20.93 -3.20
N SER A 32 26.16 19.70 -2.79
CA SER A 32 26.31 18.57 -3.69
C SER A 32 25.06 17.74 -3.86
N CYS A 33 24.06 17.80 -2.98
CA CYS A 33 22.85 16.97 -3.10
C CYS A 33 21.61 17.61 -2.46
N GLU A 34 20.43 17.16 -2.89
CA GLU A 34 19.17 17.51 -2.24
C GLU A 34 19.02 16.68 -0.95
N ILE A 35 18.96 17.34 0.21
CA ILE A 35 18.78 16.68 1.50
C ILE A 35 17.29 16.70 1.87
N LEU A 36 16.71 15.51 2.00
CA LEU A 36 15.33 15.33 2.43
C LEU A 36 15.31 14.96 3.92
N ASN A 37 14.98 15.94 4.76
CA ASN A 37 14.77 15.70 6.19
C ASN A 37 13.36 15.16 6.41
N ILE A 38 13.27 13.87 6.74
CA ILE A 38 12.02 13.11 6.76
C ILE A 38 11.79 12.57 8.17
N SER A 39 10.58 12.76 8.69
CA SER A 39 10.19 12.17 9.96
C SER A 39 9.99 10.66 9.80
N LYS A 40 10.17 9.87 10.86
CA LYS A 40 9.92 8.40 10.82
C LYS A 40 8.52 8.03 10.29
N GLY A 41 7.53 8.91 10.43
CA GLY A 41 6.18 8.68 9.95
C GLY A 41 5.94 9.03 8.48
N ASP A 42 6.91 9.65 7.80
CA ASP A 42 6.77 10.17 6.44
C ASP A 42 7.67 9.44 5.42
N ILE A 43 8.35 8.37 5.82
CA ILE A 43 9.30 7.62 4.98
C ILE A 43 8.59 7.09 3.73
N GLU A 44 7.39 6.55 3.88
CA GLU A 44 6.60 5.98 2.78
C GLU A 44 6.25 7.07 1.75
N LYS A 45 5.86 8.26 2.22
CA LYS A 45 5.55 9.40 1.35
C LYS A 45 6.79 9.90 0.60
N ALA A 46 7.93 9.95 1.28
CA ALA A 46 9.19 10.35 0.68
C ALA A 46 9.62 9.39 -0.43
N ILE A 47 9.56 8.09 -0.20
CA ILE A 47 9.86 7.07 -1.20
C ILE A 47 8.97 7.22 -2.44
N ILE A 48 7.67 7.43 -2.25
CA ILE A 48 6.72 7.62 -3.37
C ILE A 48 7.03 8.88 -4.18
N THR A 49 7.35 9.99 -3.49
CA THR A 49 7.74 11.25 -4.13
C THR A 49 9.03 11.08 -4.94
N LEU A 50 10.00 10.33 -4.41
CA LEU A 50 11.27 10.03 -5.06
C LEU A 50 11.12 9.18 -6.32
N LEU A 51 10.09 8.33 -6.38
CA LEU A 51 9.76 7.53 -7.56
C LEU A 51 9.07 8.34 -8.68
N GLY A 52 8.90 9.66 -8.52
CA GLY A 52 8.31 10.53 -9.54
C GLY A 52 6.80 10.36 -9.69
N VAL A 53 6.13 9.81 -8.67
CA VAL A 53 4.69 9.57 -8.67
C VAL A 53 3.99 10.85 -8.22
N VAL A 54 3.63 11.70 -9.18
CA VAL A 54 2.99 13.03 -8.96
C VAL A 54 1.45 12.95 -9.03
N THR A 55 0.88 11.76 -9.21
CA THR A 55 -0.55 11.61 -9.48
C THR A 55 -1.41 11.67 -8.23
N GLU A 56 -2.68 12.00 -8.46
CA GLU A 56 -3.75 11.92 -7.49
C GLU A 56 -3.78 10.52 -6.85
N HIS A 57 -3.10 10.33 -5.72
CA HIS A 57 -2.88 9.00 -5.13
C HIS A 57 -4.23 8.32 -4.89
N ILE A 58 -4.54 7.29 -5.68
CA ILE A 58 -5.64 6.37 -5.42
C ILE A 58 -5.05 5.19 -4.66
N MET A 59 -5.54 4.96 -3.45
CA MET A 59 -5.18 3.81 -2.65
C MET A 59 -6.19 2.70 -2.90
N ILE A 60 -5.73 1.56 -3.41
CA ILE A 60 -6.56 0.38 -3.68
C ILE A 60 -6.15 -0.73 -2.74
N ILE A 61 -7.13 -1.35 -2.10
CA ILE A 61 -6.94 -2.36 -1.07
C ILE A 61 -7.65 -3.62 -1.49
N GLY A 62 -6.93 -4.74 -1.52
CA GLY A 62 -7.51 -6.07 -1.69
C GLY A 62 -7.51 -6.80 -0.37
N ILE A 63 -8.62 -7.45 -0.05
CA ILE A 63 -8.84 -8.16 1.21
C ILE A 63 -9.38 -9.56 0.90
N ASP A 64 -8.65 -10.58 1.32
CA ASP A 64 -9.07 -11.97 1.26
C ASP A 64 -9.40 -12.46 2.68
N LEU A 65 -10.65 -12.90 2.87
CA LEU A 65 -11.19 -13.31 4.16
C LEU A 65 -10.99 -14.81 4.34
N GLY A 66 -10.04 -15.18 5.18
CA GLY A 66 -9.77 -16.56 5.59
C GLY A 66 -9.68 -16.71 7.11
N LYS A 67 -8.92 -17.73 7.56
CA LYS A 67 -8.60 -17.90 9.00
C LYS A 67 -7.86 -16.69 9.58
N ARG A 68 -7.03 -16.07 8.75
CA ARG A 68 -6.44 -14.74 8.94
C ARG A 68 -6.88 -13.91 7.74
N ILE A 69 -7.00 -12.61 7.93
CA ILE A 69 -7.39 -11.68 6.89
C ILE A 69 -6.13 -11.27 6.14
N ALA A 70 -5.97 -11.77 4.90
CA ALA A 70 -4.88 -11.35 4.04
C ALA A 70 -5.24 -10.03 3.37
N TYR A 71 -4.26 -9.13 3.24
CA TYR A 71 -4.48 -7.84 2.61
C TYR A 71 -3.30 -7.41 1.75
N ALA A 72 -3.62 -6.56 0.76
CA ALA A 72 -2.65 -5.87 -0.08
C ALA A 72 -3.09 -4.42 -0.27
N VAL A 73 -2.18 -3.47 -0.09
CA VAL A 73 -2.39 -2.05 -0.34
C VAL A 73 -1.53 -1.63 -1.51
N ILE A 74 -2.20 -1.13 -2.55
CA ILE A 74 -1.60 -0.66 -3.79
C ILE A 74 -1.84 0.84 -3.89
N ALA A 75 -0.79 1.62 -4.09
CA ALA A 75 -0.87 3.01 -4.49
C ALA A 75 -0.08 3.19 -5.78
N ASP A 76 -0.71 3.81 -6.79
CA ASP A 76 -0.06 4.12 -8.08
C ASP A 76 0.67 2.91 -8.70
N HIS A 77 -0.04 1.78 -8.77
CA HIS A 77 0.45 0.50 -9.30
C HIS A 77 1.60 -0.15 -8.51
N THR A 78 1.97 0.41 -7.36
CA THR A 78 3.01 -0.12 -6.48
C THR A 78 2.38 -0.70 -5.24
N VAL A 79 2.78 -1.92 -4.86
CA VAL A 79 2.42 -2.50 -3.57
C VAL A 79 3.19 -1.76 -2.49
N ILE A 80 2.47 -1.06 -1.62
CA ILE A 80 3.02 -0.30 -0.50
C ILE A 80 3.03 -1.13 0.78
N ASP A 81 2.04 -2.01 0.93
CA ASP A 81 1.92 -2.87 2.10
C ASP A 81 1.20 -4.17 1.76
N VAL A 82 1.58 -5.25 2.43
CA VAL A 82 0.97 -6.58 2.32
C VAL A 82 1.13 -7.33 3.62
N GLY A 83 0.17 -8.18 3.97
CA GLY A 83 0.34 -9.09 5.08
C GLY A 83 -0.96 -9.70 5.55
N TYR A 84 -0.98 -9.97 6.85
CA TYR A 84 -2.09 -10.64 7.52
C TYR A 84 -2.51 -9.90 8.77
N LYS A 85 -3.80 -9.93 9.06
CA LYS A 85 -4.39 -9.49 10.33
C LYS A 85 -5.29 -10.58 10.88
N ASP A 86 -5.34 -10.69 12.20
CA ASP A 86 -6.14 -11.73 12.86
C ASP A 86 -7.60 -11.27 13.04
N ASP A 87 -7.85 -9.95 13.00
CA ASP A 87 -9.19 -9.37 12.97
C ASP A 87 -9.29 -8.15 12.04
N TYR A 88 -10.54 -7.80 11.69
CA TYR A 88 -10.81 -6.73 10.72
C TYR A 88 -10.56 -5.32 11.29
N LYS A 89 -10.61 -5.14 12.62
CA LYS A 89 -10.40 -3.83 13.26
C LYS A 89 -8.92 -3.46 13.19
N GLU A 90 -8.02 -4.41 13.40
CA GLU A 90 -6.59 -4.21 13.17
C GLU A 90 -6.28 -3.85 11.72
N LEU A 91 -6.97 -4.48 10.76
CA LEU A 91 -6.84 -4.14 9.36
C LEU A 91 -7.32 -2.71 9.08
N VAL A 92 -8.51 -2.33 9.57
CA VAL A 92 -9.03 -0.97 9.40
C VAL A 92 -8.09 0.06 10.03
N SER A 93 -7.55 -0.21 11.21
CA SER A 93 -6.55 0.64 11.87
C SER A 93 -5.31 0.85 10.98
N ARG A 94 -4.77 -0.23 10.42
CA ARG A 94 -3.63 -0.17 9.50
C ARG A 94 -3.94 0.62 8.22
N ILE A 95 -5.11 0.39 7.64
CA ILE A 95 -5.58 1.13 6.45
C ILE A 95 -5.67 2.64 6.76
N ASN A 96 -6.20 3.00 7.92
CA ASN A 96 -6.30 4.40 8.35
C ASN A 96 -4.94 5.04 8.61
N GLU A 97 -4.00 4.31 9.20
CA GLU A 97 -2.61 4.76 9.35
C GLU A 97 -2.00 5.11 7.99
N LEU A 98 -2.12 4.20 7.02
CA LEU A 98 -1.60 4.40 5.66
C LEU A 98 -2.31 5.55 4.94
N LYS A 99 -3.64 5.65 5.04
CA LYS A 99 -4.40 6.78 4.50
C LYS A 99 -3.90 8.12 5.05
N ASN A 100 -3.63 8.21 6.35
CA ASN A 100 -3.18 9.45 6.98
C ASN A 100 -1.78 9.86 6.51
N LYS A 101 -0.89 8.88 6.29
CA LYS A 101 0.46 9.10 5.77
C LYS A 101 0.45 9.50 4.29
N LEU A 102 -0.28 8.75 3.48
CA LEU A 102 -0.28 8.89 2.01
C LEU A 102 -1.20 10.02 1.52
N LYS A 103 -2.22 10.36 2.32
CA LYS A 103 -3.26 11.35 1.98
C LYS A 103 -3.85 11.14 0.58
N PRO A 104 -4.35 9.93 0.27
CA PRO A 104 -4.89 9.62 -1.05
C PRO A 104 -6.15 10.45 -1.33
N LYS A 105 -6.38 10.80 -2.60
CA LYS A 105 -7.64 11.45 -3.01
C LYS A 105 -8.84 10.53 -2.83
N LYS A 106 -8.59 9.23 -2.97
CA LYS A 106 -9.62 8.20 -2.92
C LYS A 106 -9.07 6.89 -2.38
N VAL A 107 -9.89 6.19 -1.62
CA VAL A 107 -9.62 4.84 -1.14
C VAL A 107 -10.66 3.89 -1.71
N ILE A 108 -10.19 2.85 -2.38
CA ILE A 108 -11.01 1.79 -2.96
C ILE A 108 -10.67 0.49 -2.22
N VAL A 109 -11.68 -0.21 -1.73
CA VAL A 109 -11.51 -1.49 -1.04
C VAL A 109 -12.25 -2.57 -1.79
N ARG A 110 -11.59 -3.70 -2.04
CA ARG A 110 -12.09 -4.84 -2.79
C ARG A 110 -11.96 -6.07 -1.92
N ILE A 111 -13.09 -6.66 -1.55
CA ILE A 111 -13.16 -7.78 -0.59
C ILE A 111 -13.61 -9.04 -1.32
N GLY A 112 -12.86 -10.12 -1.19
CA GLY A 112 -13.26 -11.44 -1.66
C GLY A 112 -14.51 -11.91 -0.92
N MET A 113 -15.51 -12.38 -1.66
CA MET A 113 -16.73 -12.93 -1.06
C MET A 113 -16.43 -14.29 -0.42
N PRO A 114 -16.53 -14.44 0.91
CA PRO A 114 -16.25 -15.70 1.56
C PRO A 114 -17.39 -16.69 1.33
N LEU A 115 -17.05 -17.98 1.31
CA LEU A 115 -18.04 -19.06 1.21
C LEU A 115 -18.58 -19.54 2.57
N SER A 116 -17.88 -19.21 3.66
CA SER A 116 -18.27 -19.61 5.02
C SER A 116 -19.23 -18.61 5.64
N LYS A 117 -20.30 -19.10 6.29
CA LYS A 117 -21.26 -18.25 7.01
C LYS A 117 -20.61 -17.37 8.08
N ASP A 118 -19.66 -17.91 8.84
CA ASP A 118 -18.99 -17.16 9.91
C ASP A 118 -18.19 -15.96 9.36
N LEU A 119 -17.68 -16.08 8.13
CA LEU A 119 -16.95 -15.01 7.46
C LEU A 119 -17.88 -13.99 6.78
N ILE A 120 -19.15 -14.34 6.54
CA ILE A 120 -20.14 -13.38 6.01
C ILE A 120 -20.45 -12.30 7.05
N ASP A 121 -20.53 -12.66 8.33
CA ASP A 121 -20.75 -11.67 9.40
C ASP A 121 -19.55 -10.71 9.55
N VAL A 122 -18.33 -11.24 9.39
CA VAL A 122 -17.10 -10.45 9.33
C VAL A 122 -17.11 -9.52 8.11
N LEU A 123 -17.50 -10.01 6.93
CA LEU A 123 -17.63 -9.22 5.71
C LEU A 123 -18.62 -8.06 5.91
N SER A 124 -19.80 -8.33 6.45
CA SER A 124 -20.82 -7.30 6.71
C SER A 124 -20.30 -6.22 7.66
N SER A 125 -19.70 -6.63 8.78
CA SER A 125 -19.14 -5.70 9.78
C SER A 125 -18.02 -4.83 9.21
N LEU A 126 -17.11 -5.45 8.46
CA LEU A 126 -16.02 -4.75 7.78
C LEU A 126 -16.55 -3.77 6.73
N THR A 127 -17.51 -4.19 5.91
CA THR A 127 -18.11 -3.35 4.86
C THR A 127 -18.78 -2.11 5.47
N GLU A 128 -19.57 -2.28 6.53
CA GLU A 128 -20.22 -1.16 7.22
C GLU A 128 -19.22 -0.17 7.82
N GLU A 129 -18.11 -0.66 8.40
CA GLU A 129 -17.08 0.21 8.94
C GLU A 129 -16.34 0.99 7.84
N LEU A 130 -15.96 0.33 6.74
CA LEU A 130 -15.28 0.97 5.61
C LEU A 130 -16.17 2.01 4.91
N LEU A 131 -17.47 1.74 4.76
CA LEU A 131 -18.43 2.70 4.22
C LEU A 131 -18.57 3.93 5.12
N ARG A 132 -18.62 3.74 6.46
CA ARG A 132 -18.61 4.85 7.42
C ARG A 132 -17.35 5.72 7.34
N LEU A 133 -16.23 5.14 6.92
CA LEU A 133 -14.97 5.86 6.67
C LEU A 133 -14.91 6.55 5.29
N ASN A 134 -16.02 6.54 4.55
CA ASN A 134 -16.17 7.11 3.21
C ASN A 134 -15.23 6.44 2.18
N TYR A 135 -15.10 5.12 2.26
CA TYR A 135 -14.37 4.33 1.27
C TYR A 135 -15.31 3.77 0.22
N ASP A 136 -14.79 3.63 -1.01
CA ASP A 136 -15.50 2.95 -2.08
C ASP A 136 -15.28 1.44 -1.92
N VAL A 137 -16.29 0.73 -1.45
CA VAL A 137 -16.20 -0.71 -1.15
C VAL A 137 -16.81 -1.54 -2.29
N TYR A 138 -16.12 -2.61 -2.66
CA TYR A 138 -16.55 -3.56 -3.67
C TYR A 138 -16.44 -4.98 -3.11
N VAL A 139 -17.43 -5.81 -3.40
CA VAL A 139 -17.36 -7.25 -3.11
C VAL A 139 -17.13 -8.00 -4.42
N VAL A 140 -16.15 -8.89 -4.41
CA VAL A 140 -15.68 -9.63 -5.57
C VAL A 140 -15.97 -11.11 -5.36
N ASN A 141 -16.75 -11.70 -6.27
CA ASN A 141 -16.98 -13.13 -6.23
C ASN A 141 -15.75 -13.88 -6.75
N GLU A 142 -15.26 -14.85 -5.98
CA GLU A 142 -14.06 -15.62 -6.31
C GLU A 142 -14.33 -16.80 -7.26
N VAL A 143 -15.60 -17.06 -7.60
CA VAL A 143 -15.97 -18.17 -8.50
C VAL A 143 -15.37 -17.95 -9.91
N LYS A 144 -14.63 -18.98 -10.37
CA LYS A 144 -13.73 -19.02 -11.53
C LYS A 144 -14.19 -18.24 -12.77
N SER A 145 -13.23 -17.45 -13.27
CA SER A 145 -12.98 -17.07 -14.67
C SER A 145 -14.14 -16.51 -15.50
N SER A 146 -14.16 -15.19 -15.62
CA SER A 146 -14.63 -14.51 -16.82
C SER A 146 -13.49 -13.61 -17.33
N LYS A 147 -13.20 -13.68 -18.64
CA LYS A 147 -12.13 -12.94 -19.34
C LYS A 147 -12.20 -11.41 -19.14
N GLU A 148 -13.35 -10.89 -18.70
CA GLU A 148 -13.55 -9.48 -18.31
C GLU A 148 -12.78 -9.04 -17.06
N PHE A 149 -12.25 -9.98 -16.28
CA PHE A 149 -11.62 -9.72 -14.98
C PHE A 149 -10.15 -10.14 -14.93
N GLU A 150 -9.51 -10.34 -16.08
CA GLU A 150 -8.07 -10.55 -16.18
C GLU A 150 -7.37 -9.25 -15.79
N VAL A 151 -6.62 -9.28 -14.68
CA VAL A 151 -5.71 -8.20 -14.35
C VAL A 151 -4.70 -8.12 -15.49
N PRO A 152 -4.51 -6.95 -16.15
CA PRO A 152 -3.50 -6.81 -17.18
C PRO A 152 -2.15 -7.31 -16.67
N THR A 153 -1.55 -8.30 -17.35
CA THR A 153 -0.33 -8.99 -16.90
C THR A 153 0.80 -8.02 -16.60
N THR A 154 0.88 -6.93 -17.37
CA THR A 154 1.85 -5.85 -17.20
C THR A 154 1.65 -5.05 -15.89
N LEU A 155 0.41 -4.85 -15.44
CA LEU A 155 0.11 -4.20 -14.17
C LEU A 155 0.44 -5.13 -13.01
N LEU A 156 0.06 -6.41 -13.13
CA LEU A 156 0.40 -7.43 -12.14
C LEU A 156 1.92 -7.54 -11.98
N GLU A 157 2.68 -7.68 -13.08
CA GLU A 157 4.15 -7.74 -13.06
C GLU A 157 4.78 -6.51 -12.42
N ARG A 158 4.28 -5.31 -12.70
CA ARG A 158 4.77 -4.07 -12.07
C ARG A 158 4.52 -4.06 -10.56
N SER A 159 3.32 -4.44 -10.13
CA SER A 159 2.95 -4.48 -8.71
C SER A 159 3.71 -5.56 -7.94
N LEU A 160 4.03 -6.69 -8.56
CA LEU A 160 4.74 -7.80 -7.93
C LEU A 160 6.27 -7.61 -7.83
N LYS A 161 6.88 -6.74 -8.64
CA LYS A 161 8.34 -6.54 -8.70
C LYS A 161 8.98 -6.12 -7.37
N ASN A 162 8.24 -5.42 -6.52
CA ASN A 162 8.75 -4.84 -5.29
C ASN A 162 8.35 -5.63 -4.03
N ILE A 163 7.71 -6.79 -4.19
CA ILE A 163 7.24 -7.61 -3.06
C ILE A 163 8.34 -8.60 -2.64
N PRO A 164 8.64 -8.73 -1.34
CA PRO A 164 9.53 -9.78 -0.85
C PRO A 164 9.11 -11.18 -1.35
N ARG A 165 10.09 -11.97 -1.81
CA ARG A 165 9.83 -13.28 -2.45
C ARG A 165 9.12 -14.30 -1.56
N ASP A 166 9.30 -14.19 -0.25
CA ASP A 166 8.66 -14.98 0.78
C ASP A 166 7.15 -14.70 0.87
N LEU A 167 6.74 -13.44 0.76
CA LEU A 167 5.32 -13.06 0.74
C LEU A 167 4.61 -13.45 -0.57
N LEU A 168 5.36 -13.49 -1.68
CA LEU A 168 4.86 -13.98 -2.98
C LEU A 168 4.57 -15.48 -3.02
N ARG A 169 5.09 -16.26 -2.05
CA ARG A 169 4.82 -17.70 -1.95
C ARG A 169 3.49 -18.01 -1.28
N SER A 170 2.85 -17.01 -0.67
CA SER A 170 1.57 -17.22 -0.03
C SER A 170 0.40 -17.00 -0.99
N ASP A 171 -0.44 -18.02 -1.11
CA ASP A 171 -1.61 -17.98 -1.98
C ASP A 171 -2.62 -16.90 -1.55
N ASP A 172 -2.80 -16.66 -0.24
CA ASP A 172 -3.74 -15.65 0.26
C ASP A 172 -3.25 -14.22 -0.03
N VAL A 173 -1.95 -13.94 0.14
CA VAL A 173 -1.39 -12.62 -0.19
C VAL A 173 -1.49 -12.36 -1.69
N ARG A 174 -1.25 -13.40 -2.50
CA ARG A 174 -1.44 -13.34 -3.94
C ARG A 174 -2.91 -13.08 -4.30
N ALA A 175 -3.84 -13.74 -3.63
CA ALA A 175 -5.28 -13.50 -3.79
C ALA A 175 -5.64 -12.05 -3.45
N ALA A 176 -5.14 -11.52 -2.32
CA ALA A 176 -5.34 -10.13 -1.93
C ALA A 176 -4.81 -9.14 -2.97
N ILE A 177 -3.61 -9.36 -3.54
CA ILE A 177 -3.06 -8.52 -4.61
C ILE A 177 -3.95 -8.60 -5.86
N ILE A 178 -4.39 -9.79 -6.24
CA ILE A 178 -5.28 -9.99 -7.38
C ILE A 178 -6.61 -9.26 -7.15
N LEU A 179 -7.21 -9.37 -5.97
CA LEU A 179 -8.42 -8.65 -5.58
C LEU A 179 -8.23 -7.14 -5.66
N ALA A 180 -7.10 -6.62 -5.16
CA ALA A 180 -6.76 -5.20 -5.27
C ALA A 180 -6.72 -4.74 -6.72
N LEU A 181 -6.34 -5.60 -7.67
CA LEU A 181 -6.21 -5.24 -9.08
C LEU A 181 -7.47 -5.53 -9.93
N ARG A 182 -8.37 -6.43 -9.49
CA ARG A 182 -9.59 -6.82 -10.24
C ARG A 182 -10.75 -5.83 -10.11
N GLY A 183 -11.58 -5.69 -11.14
CA GLY A 183 -12.89 -5.03 -11.03
C GLY A 183 -13.85 -5.81 -10.12
N GLY A 184 -14.83 -5.13 -9.52
CA GLY A 184 -15.81 -5.74 -8.60
C GLY A 184 -17.19 -5.08 -8.68
N VAL A 185 -18.15 -5.61 -7.92
CA VAL A 185 -19.49 -5.00 -7.78
C VAL A 185 -19.42 -3.95 -6.66
N ARG A 186 -19.79 -2.70 -6.97
CA ARG A 186 -19.78 -1.61 -6.00
C ARG A 186 -20.89 -1.83 -4.98
N ILE A 187 -20.56 -1.68 -3.70
CA ILE A 187 -21.54 -1.61 -2.62
C ILE A 187 -21.70 -0.14 -2.23
N GLY A 188 -22.95 0.33 -2.29
CA GLY A 188 -23.35 1.73 -2.05
C GLY A 188 -24.85 1.87 -2.10
#